data_AF-A0AAE6ZHK4-F1
#
_entry.id   AF-A0AAE6ZHK4-F1
#
_cell.length_a   1.000
_cell.length_b   1.000
_cell.length_c   1.000
_cell.angle_alpha   90.00
_cell.angle_beta   90.00
_cell.angle_gamma   90.00
#
_symmetry.space_group_name_H-M   'P 1'
#
loop_
_entity.id
_entity.type
_entity.pdbx_description
1 polymer ?
#
loop_
_entity_poly.entity_id
_entity_poly.type
_entity_poly.pdbx_seq_one_letter_code
_entity_poly.pdbx_strand_id
1 'polypeptide(L)'
;MDMYTGELSPETIFREVITQLAAQDMHLPATFAAAVAARDGYVEIALSDTSRWVLRLSDDPERFIHLHPGRYSPHTQRIKAAALKTAMAYKAAARNDQLTGDLLPDMNAVRAVAGLSPVRSLADAQHLLKIIHLISPFSQG
;
A
#
# COMPACT_ATOMS: atom_id res chain seq x y z
N MET A 1 3.44 5.21 -2.55
CA MET A 1 3.47 3.80 -2.09
C MET A 1 2.69 2.96 -3.07
N ASP A 2 2.96 1.67 -3.09
CA ASP A 2 2.22 0.70 -3.88
C ASP A 2 1.33 -0.08 -2.91
N MET A 3 0.03 -0.13 -3.19
CA MET A 3 -0.94 -0.78 -2.33
C MET A 3 -1.55 -1.97 -3.06
N TYR A 4 -1.49 -3.12 -2.42
CA TYR A 4 -2.17 -4.30 -2.90
C TYR A 4 -3.69 -4.16 -2.70
N THR A 5 -4.46 -4.52 -3.73
CA THR A 5 -5.93 -4.44 -3.77
C THR A 5 -6.54 -5.73 -4.34
N GLY A 6 -5.83 -6.86 -4.24
CA GLY A 6 -6.35 -8.16 -4.63
C GLY A 6 -7.03 -8.87 -3.47
N GLU A 7 -7.37 -10.14 -3.68
CA GLU A 7 -8.19 -10.91 -2.75
C GLU A 7 -7.38 -11.66 -1.69
N LEU A 8 -6.06 -11.78 -1.86
CA LEU A 8 -5.21 -12.49 -0.90
C LEU A 8 -5.10 -11.69 0.40
N SER A 9 -5.40 -12.36 1.52
CA SER A 9 -5.14 -11.80 2.83
C SER A 9 -3.63 -11.66 3.07
N PRO A 10 -3.19 -10.76 3.97
CA PRO A 10 -1.78 -10.67 4.36
C PRO A 10 -1.20 -12.02 4.79
N GLU A 11 -1.95 -12.82 5.55
CA GLU A 11 -1.53 -14.16 5.97
C GLU A 11 -1.29 -15.10 4.78
N THR A 12 -2.18 -15.09 3.79
CA THR A 12 -2.01 -15.89 2.58
C THR A 12 -0.81 -15.43 1.76
N ILE A 13 -0.61 -14.12 1.61
CA ILE A 13 0.57 -13.54 0.96
C ILE A 13 1.85 -14.05 1.64
N PHE A 14 1.95 -13.93 2.96
CA PHE A 14 3.13 -14.38 3.70
C PHE A 14 3.35 -15.89 3.56
N ARG A 15 2.30 -16.69 3.67
CA ARG A 15 2.38 -18.15 3.51
C ARG A 15 2.90 -18.54 2.14
N GLU A 16 2.38 -17.93 1.07
CA GLU A 16 2.83 -18.22 -0.30
C GLU A 16 4.28 -17.79 -0.52
N VAL A 17 4.66 -16.60 -0.04
CA VAL A 17 6.05 -16.10 -0.09
C VAL A 17 6.99 -17.10 0.59
N ILE A 18 6.71 -17.47 1.84
CA ILE A 18 7.56 -18.38 2.62
C ILE A 18 7.67 -19.75 1.91
N THR A 19 6.55 -20.27 1.41
CA THR A 19 6.52 -21.56 0.69
C THR A 19 7.40 -21.52 -0.56
N GLN A 20 7.31 -20.46 -1.36
CA GLN A 20 8.12 -20.31 -2.57
C GLN A 20 9.61 -20.11 -2.27
N LEU A 21 9.94 -19.36 -1.22
CA LEU A 21 11.33 -19.19 -0.78
C LEU A 21 11.92 -20.49 -0.27
N ALA A 22 11.18 -21.27 0.51
CA ALA A 22 11.62 -22.57 1.01
C ALA A 22 11.88 -23.56 -0.14
N ALA A 23 10.98 -23.61 -1.13
CA ALA A 23 11.13 -24.46 -2.31
C ALA A 23 12.37 -24.13 -3.18
N GLN A 24 12.89 -22.91 -3.05
CA GLN A 24 14.08 -22.43 -3.76
C GLN A 24 15.33 -22.33 -2.85
N ASP A 25 15.26 -22.86 -1.63
CA ASP A 25 16.32 -22.79 -0.61
C ASP A 25 16.72 -21.35 -0.22
N MET A 26 15.81 -20.38 -0.37
CA MET A 26 16.00 -18.95 -0.07
C MET A 26 15.32 -18.51 1.24
N HIS A 27 15.04 -19.44 2.15
CA HIS A 27 14.29 -19.18 3.39
C HIS A 27 15.18 -18.79 4.57
N LEU A 28 16.50 -18.84 4.41
CA LEU A 28 17.48 -18.45 5.43
C LEU A 28 18.14 -17.12 5.05
N PRO A 29 18.59 -16.30 6.03
CA PRO A 29 19.18 -14.99 5.75
C PRO A 29 20.35 -15.04 4.76
N ALA A 30 21.27 -15.99 4.95
CA ALA A 30 22.46 -16.12 4.10
C ALA A 30 22.12 -16.53 2.66
N THR A 31 21.21 -17.49 2.48
CA THR A 31 20.83 -17.97 1.14
C THR A 31 19.98 -16.93 0.40
N PHE A 32 19.08 -16.24 1.11
CA PHE A 32 18.33 -15.13 0.56
C PHE A 32 19.24 -13.96 0.14
N ALA A 33 20.21 -13.59 0.98
CA ALA A 33 21.16 -12.52 0.67
C ALA A 33 21.99 -12.82 -0.59
N ALA A 34 22.49 -14.05 -0.71
CA ALA A 34 23.21 -14.49 -1.91
C ALA A 34 22.31 -14.45 -3.15
N ALA A 35 21.05 -14.89 -3.02
CA ALA A 35 20.08 -14.88 -4.11
C ALA A 35 19.72 -13.46 -4.60
N VAL A 36 19.57 -12.51 -3.67
CA VAL A 36 19.32 -11.09 -3.97
C VAL A 36 20.53 -10.45 -4.66
N ALA A 37 21.75 -10.72 -4.18
CA ALA A 37 22.98 -10.20 -4.78
C ALA A 37 23.18 -10.72 -6.22
N ALA A 38 22.78 -11.95 -6.51
CA ALA A 38 22.84 -12.53 -7.85
C ALA A 38 21.77 -11.99 -8.83
N ARG A 39 20.79 -11.21 -8.33
CA ARG A 39 19.61 -10.73 -9.10
C ARG A 39 19.43 -9.21 -8.99
N ASP A 40 20.52 -8.46 -9.20
CA ASP A 40 20.51 -6.99 -9.22
C ASP A 40 19.87 -6.33 -7.97
N GLY A 41 19.98 -6.99 -6.83
CA GLY A 41 19.53 -6.45 -5.55
C GLY A 41 18.05 -6.66 -5.25
N TYR A 42 17.34 -7.55 -5.96
CA TYR A 42 15.99 -7.97 -5.58
C TYR A 42 15.64 -9.38 -6.08
N VAL A 43 14.65 -9.99 -5.45
CA VAL A 43 13.95 -11.19 -5.95
C VAL A 43 12.53 -10.79 -6.27
N GLU A 44 11.98 -11.31 -7.36
CA GLU A 44 10.58 -11.12 -7.69
C GLU A 44 9.87 -12.47 -7.71
N ILE A 45 8.65 -12.50 -7.15
CA ILE A 45 7.78 -13.68 -7.15
C ILE A 45 6.40 -13.30 -7.66
N ALA A 46 5.70 -14.28 -8.23
CA ALA A 46 4.28 -14.18 -8.55
C ALA A 46 3.49 -15.03 -7.56
N LEU A 47 2.37 -14.50 -7.06
CA LEU A 47 1.45 -15.20 -6.18
C LEU A 47 0.30 -15.83 -6.96
N SER A 48 -0.51 -16.63 -6.28
CA SER A 48 -1.63 -17.38 -6.87
C SER A 48 -2.68 -16.51 -7.57
N ASP A 49 -2.84 -15.25 -7.15
CA ASP A 49 -3.72 -14.26 -7.76
C ASP A 49 -3.07 -13.48 -8.91
N THR A 50 -1.91 -13.92 -9.40
CA THR A 50 -1.09 -13.26 -10.43
C THR A 50 -0.41 -11.96 -10.00
N SER A 51 -0.61 -11.49 -8.76
CA SER A 51 0.13 -10.35 -8.26
C SER A 51 1.62 -10.66 -8.16
N ARG A 52 2.45 -9.69 -8.55
CA ARG A 52 3.91 -9.75 -8.48
C ARG A 52 4.39 -8.97 -7.28
N TRP A 53 5.34 -9.54 -6.56
CA TRP A 53 5.91 -8.98 -5.34
C TRP A 53 7.42 -8.92 -5.44
N VAL A 54 7.99 -7.81 -4.97
CA VAL A 54 9.42 -7.57 -4.96
C VAL A 54 9.91 -7.73 -3.52
N LEU A 55 10.92 -8.58 -3.39
CA LEU A 55 11.60 -8.90 -2.14
C LEU A 55 13.01 -8.32 -2.21
N ARG A 56 13.40 -7.57 -1.18
CA ARG A 56 14.74 -7.01 -1.01
C ARG A 56 15.29 -7.41 0.34
N LEU A 57 16.61 -7.33 0.48
CA LEU A 57 17.21 -7.37 1.81
C LEU A 57 16.72 -6.18 2.64
N SER A 58 16.40 -6.48 3.89
CA SER A 58 16.06 -5.49 4.91
C SER A 58 17.29 -5.19 5.76
N ASP A 59 17.34 -3.98 6.32
CA ASP A 59 18.36 -3.61 7.31
C ASP A 59 18.06 -4.19 8.72
N ASP A 60 16.87 -4.77 8.90
CA ASP A 60 16.46 -5.46 10.14
C ASP A 60 16.89 -6.94 10.10
N PRO A 61 17.79 -7.41 11.00
CA PRO A 61 18.27 -8.78 11.00
C PRO A 61 17.21 -9.80 11.45
N GLU A 62 16.22 -9.42 12.26
CA GLU A 62 15.11 -10.29 12.64
C GLU A 62 14.07 -10.39 11.51
N ARG A 63 13.98 -9.36 10.66
CA ARG A 63 13.09 -9.26 9.51
C ARG A 63 13.88 -8.99 8.24
N PHE A 64 14.75 -9.94 7.89
CA PHE A 64 15.74 -9.78 6.81
C PHE A 64 15.16 -9.61 5.39
N ILE A 65 13.84 -9.74 5.21
CA ILE A 65 13.14 -9.57 3.93
C ILE A 65 12.21 -8.36 4.00
N HIS A 66 12.46 -7.37 3.14
CA HIS A 66 11.50 -6.31 2.83
C HIS A 66 10.65 -6.71 1.63
N LEU A 67 9.35 -6.92 1.88
CA LEU A 67 8.36 -7.30 0.90
C LEU A 67 7.50 -6.09 0.47
N HIS A 68 7.34 -5.85 -0.83
CA HIS A 68 6.39 -4.86 -1.35
C HIS A 68 5.74 -5.31 -2.67
N PRO A 69 4.50 -4.88 -2.97
CA PRO A 69 3.87 -5.14 -4.26
C PRO A 69 4.69 -4.53 -5.40
N GLY A 70 4.83 -5.29 -6.49
CA GLY A 70 5.53 -4.85 -7.69
C GLY A 70 4.86 -3.64 -8.32
N ARG A 71 5.65 -2.69 -8.82
CA ARG A 71 5.10 -1.51 -9.49
C ARG A 71 4.37 -1.94 -10.78
N TYR A 72 3.16 -1.44 -10.98
CA TYR A 72 2.28 -1.79 -12.11
C TYR A 72 1.92 -3.29 -12.21
N SER A 73 2.09 -4.02 -11.11
CA SER A 73 1.62 -5.41 -11.00
C SER A 73 0.09 -5.48 -11.07
N PRO A 74 -0.49 -6.60 -11.54
CA PRO A 74 -1.85 -6.97 -11.20
C PRO A 74 -2.14 -6.74 -9.72
N HIS A 75 -3.37 -6.30 -9.44
CA HIS A 75 -3.85 -6.02 -8.08
C HIS A 75 -3.02 -4.99 -7.29
N THR A 76 -2.27 -4.10 -7.95
CA THR A 76 -1.49 -3.06 -7.28
C THR A 76 -1.86 -1.66 -7.76
N GLN A 77 -2.16 -0.77 -6.82
CA GLN A 77 -2.43 0.64 -7.09
C GLN A 77 -1.34 1.53 -6.50
N ARG A 78 -0.75 2.39 -7.33
CA ARG A 78 0.20 3.43 -6.88
C ARG A 78 -0.58 4.58 -6.24
N ILE A 79 -0.34 4.81 -4.95
CA ILE A 79 -0.95 5.89 -4.18
C ILE A 79 0.10 6.97 -3.88
N LYS A 80 -0.22 8.22 -4.23
CA LYS A 80 0.58 9.39 -3.86
C LYS A 80 0.48 9.64 -2.36
N ALA A 81 1.60 9.99 -1.72
CA ALA A 81 1.63 10.24 -0.27
C ALA A 81 0.62 11.33 0.17
N ALA A 82 0.50 12.41 -0.60
CA ALA A 82 -0.50 13.45 -0.35
C ALA A 82 -1.94 12.94 -0.40
N ALA A 83 -2.23 11.99 -1.29
CA ALA A 83 -3.55 11.37 -1.41
C ALA A 83 -3.87 10.51 -0.18
N LEU A 84 -2.93 9.68 0.25
CA LEU A 84 -3.10 8.88 1.45
C LEU A 84 -3.26 9.74 2.70
N LYS A 85 -2.41 10.76 2.90
CA LYS A 85 -2.52 11.69 4.03
C LYS A 85 -3.89 12.36 4.09
N THR A 86 -4.37 12.85 2.93
CA THR A 86 -5.71 13.43 2.81
C THR A 86 -6.78 12.42 3.23
N ALA A 87 -6.71 11.20 2.70
CA ALA A 87 -7.70 10.18 2.99
C ALA A 87 -7.72 9.74 4.47
N MET A 88 -6.55 9.57 5.08
CA MET A 88 -6.43 9.23 6.49
C MET A 88 -6.95 10.36 7.39
N ALA A 89 -6.58 11.62 7.09
CA ALA A 89 -7.03 12.78 7.84
C ALA A 89 -8.55 12.97 7.71
N TYR A 90 -9.11 12.78 6.51
CA TYR A 90 -10.55 12.81 6.28
C TYR A 90 -11.29 11.74 7.10
N LYS A 91 -10.79 10.50 7.08
CA LYS A 91 -11.36 9.40 7.88
C LYS A 91 -11.30 9.68 9.38
N ALA A 92 -10.19 10.23 9.86
CA ALA A 92 -10.03 10.60 11.27
C ALA A 92 -11.02 11.72 11.65
N ALA A 93 -11.14 12.77 10.83
CA ALA A 93 -12.09 13.85 11.06
C ALA A 93 -13.54 13.36 11.05
N ALA A 94 -13.90 12.46 10.12
CA ALA A 94 -15.22 11.83 10.06
C ALA A 94 -15.55 11.06 11.33
N ARG A 95 -14.59 10.31 11.88
CA ARG A 95 -14.77 9.54 13.13
C ARG A 95 -14.89 10.40 14.39
N ASN A 96 -14.47 11.65 14.33
CA ASN A 96 -14.52 12.59 15.45
C ASN A 96 -15.61 13.66 15.25
N ASP A 97 -16.52 13.46 14.29
CA ASP A 97 -17.61 14.40 13.96
C ASP A 97 -17.12 15.82 13.65
N GLN A 98 -15.94 15.93 13.02
CA GLN A 98 -15.29 17.20 12.69
C GLN A 98 -15.59 17.69 11.26
N LEU A 99 -16.42 16.94 10.53
CA LEU A 99 -16.79 17.25 9.15
C LEU A 99 -18.11 18.01 9.12
N THR A 100 -18.21 18.97 8.21
CA THR A 100 -19.41 19.80 8.02
C THR A 100 -20.46 19.11 7.15
N GLY A 101 -20.06 18.13 6.35
CA GLY A 101 -20.89 17.45 5.37
C GLY A 101 -20.70 17.98 3.94
N ASP A 102 -20.03 19.12 3.76
CA ASP A 102 -19.63 19.60 2.45
C ASP A 102 -18.24 19.06 2.08
N LEU A 103 -18.23 18.12 1.13
CA LEU A 103 -17.07 17.31 0.76
C LEU A 103 -15.84 18.14 0.35
N LEU A 104 -16.00 19.22 -0.42
CA LEU A 104 -14.86 19.98 -0.93
C LEU A 104 -14.22 20.86 0.16
N PRO A 105 -14.98 21.67 0.93
CA PRO A 105 -14.47 22.36 2.11
C PRO A 105 -13.87 21.41 3.14
N ASP A 106 -14.54 20.31 3.46
CA ASP A 106 -14.06 19.31 4.43
C ASP A 106 -12.73 18.70 3.99
N MET A 107 -12.62 18.32 2.72
CA MET A 107 -11.37 17.83 2.14
C MET A 107 -10.26 18.88 2.21
N ASN A 108 -10.55 20.15 1.90
CA ASN A 108 -9.56 21.21 1.95
C ASN A 108 -9.15 21.55 3.40
N ALA A 109 -10.06 21.43 4.37
CA ALA A 109 -9.76 21.61 5.79
C ALA A 109 -8.77 20.56 6.29
N VAL A 110 -9.01 19.26 6.01
CA VAL A 110 -8.08 18.20 6.43
C VAL A 110 -6.74 18.26 5.67
N ARG A 111 -6.75 18.73 4.41
CA ARG A 111 -5.51 18.99 3.65
C ARG A 111 -4.67 20.10 4.27
N ALA A 112 -5.31 21.18 4.75
CA ALA A 112 -4.61 22.26 5.43
C ALA A 112 -3.92 21.78 6.71
N VAL A 113 -4.61 20.99 7.55
CA VAL A 113 -4.02 20.37 8.74
C VAL A 113 -2.84 19.46 8.39
N ALA A 114 -2.90 18.76 7.26
CA ALA A 114 -1.83 17.90 6.76
C ALA A 114 -0.69 18.65 6.03
N GLY A 115 -0.73 19.99 5.95
CA GLY A 115 0.26 20.80 5.25
C GLY A 115 0.23 20.65 3.72
N LEU A 116 -0.93 20.35 3.14
CA LEU A 116 -1.14 20.14 1.71
C LEU A 116 -1.92 21.29 1.08
N SER A 117 -1.56 21.67 -0.14
CA SER A 117 -2.29 22.69 -0.91
C SER A 117 -3.76 22.29 -1.13
N PRO A 118 -4.71 23.24 -1.20
CA PRO A 118 -6.10 22.91 -1.47
C PRO A 118 -6.27 22.32 -2.88
N VAL A 119 -7.33 21.53 -3.06
CA VAL A 119 -7.84 21.15 -4.38
C VAL A 119 -8.86 22.18 -4.85
N ARG A 120 -8.85 22.47 -6.16
CA ARG A 120 -9.70 23.51 -6.76
C ARG A 120 -11.14 23.07 -6.97
N SER A 121 -11.32 21.78 -7.28
CA SER A 121 -12.63 21.21 -7.58
C SER A 121 -12.67 19.72 -7.21
N LEU A 122 -13.87 19.16 -7.08
CA LEU A 122 -14.06 17.72 -6.92
C LEU A 122 -13.65 16.94 -8.17
N ALA A 123 -13.78 17.54 -9.36
CA ALA A 123 -13.31 16.94 -10.61
C ALA A 123 -11.78 16.72 -10.58
N ASP A 124 -11.02 17.70 -10.06
CA ASP A 124 -9.57 17.59 -9.89
C ASP A 124 -9.17 16.60 -8.77
N ALA A 125 -10.11 16.27 -7.88
CA ALA A 125 -9.89 15.44 -6.70
C ALA A 125 -10.35 13.98 -6.87
N GLN A 126 -10.77 13.53 -8.05
CA GLN A 126 -11.30 12.17 -8.28
C GLN A 126 -10.38 11.06 -7.75
N HIS A 127 -9.06 11.18 -7.95
CA HIS A 127 -8.11 10.21 -7.40
C HIS A 127 -8.12 10.20 -5.86
N LEU A 128 -8.25 11.36 -5.20
CA LEU A 128 -8.35 11.45 -3.74
C LEU A 128 -9.60 10.75 -3.23
N LEU A 129 -10.74 11.00 -3.88
CA LEU A 129 -12.03 10.38 -3.54
C LEU A 129 -11.96 8.85 -3.65
N LYS A 130 -11.33 8.34 -4.71
CA LYS A 130 -11.11 6.90 -4.87
C LYS A 130 -10.30 6.32 -3.71
N ILE A 131 -9.25 7.01 -3.26
CA ILE A 131 -8.44 6.54 -2.11
C ILE A 131 -9.21 6.64 -0.80
N ILE A 132 -9.98 7.71 -0.56
CA ILE A 132 -10.86 7.85 0.61
C ILE A 132 -11.82 6.66 0.68
N HIS A 133 -12.49 6.34 -0.43
CA HIS A 133 -13.42 5.23 -0.52
C HIS A 133 -12.74 3.87 -0.26
N LEU A 134 -11.54 3.69 -0.81
CA LEU A 134 -10.79 2.44 -0.68
C LEU A 134 -10.36 2.14 0.76
N ILE A 135 -10.03 3.17 1.55
CA ILE A 135 -9.60 2.99 2.95
C ILE A 135 -10.73 3.23 3.97
N SER A 136 -11.89 3.69 3.49
CA SER A 136 -13.09 3.98 4.27
C SER A 136 -14.29 3.51 3.45
N PRO A 137 -14.55 2.20 3.35
CA PRO A 137 -15.82 1.75 2.82
C PRO A 137 -16.89 2.41 3.70
N PHE A 138 -17.71 3.28 3.10
CA PHE A 138 -18.87 3.81 3.80
C PHE A 138 -19.65 2.60 4.28
N SER A 139 -19.80 2.48 5.60
CA SER A 139 -20.81 1.59 6.15
C SER A 139 -22.12 2.03 5.49
N GLN A 140 -22.66 1.17 4.63
CA GLN A 140 -24.05 1.33 4.19
C GLN A 140 -24.86 1.26 5.49
N GLY A 141 -25.36 2.42 5.92
CA GLY A 141 -26.35 2.50 6.99
C GLY A 141 -27.69 1.94 6.53
#